data_AF-A0A6C0DVR9-F1
#
_entry.id   AF-A0A6C0DVR9-F1
#
_cell.length_a   1.000
_cell.length_b   1.000
_cell.length_c   1.000
_cell.angle_alpha   90.00
_cell.angle_beta   90.00
_cell.angle_gamma   90.00
#
_symmetry.space_group_name_H-M   'P 1'
#
loop_
_entity.id
_entity.type
_entity.pdbx_description
1 polymer ?
#
loop_
_entity_poly.entity_id
_entity_poly.type
_entity_poly.pdbx_seq_one_letter_code
_entity_poly.pdbx_strand_id
1 'polypeptide(L)'
;MLSKNAQTARLGFKAEEVLTTLPAVTAAFAAYFTKAVKAVVKAPHGKKTDVIVQFADGTSVKIQNKNGDNQRGFSVDRRDGVDLTDSAACRGLIDAVCLKKGGPRPTVASETSLQMVDTCFLGDDATWTPDFITHTQMKDGALQHIAICPMPTFVAALKEEIYAEMVPKRTCVHLSPSIYLQRKGGGKTDKRPDQIQTKWKQGSAVEKLFTSLF
;
A
#
# COMPACT_ATOMS: atom_id res chain seq x y z
N MET A 1 -10.04 18.83 17.98
CA MET A 1 -10.39 17.43 17.69
C MET A 1 -9.76 17.05 16.34
N LEU A 2 -8.94 16.00 16.27
CA LEU A 2 -8.30 15.59 15.00
C LEU A 2 -9.33 14.93 14.07
N SER A 3 -9.22 15.16 12.75
CA SER A 3 -10.07 14.48 11.77
C SER A 3 -9.82 12.96 11.80
N LYS A 4 -10.82 12.16 11.41
CA LYS A 4 -10.72 10.70 11.32
C LYS A 4 -9.49 10.25 10.51
N ASN A 5 -9.23 10.92 9.38
CA ASN A 5 -8.08 10.62 8.53
C ASN A 5 -6.74 10.91 9.23
N ALA A 6 -6.66 11.99 10.02
CA ALA A 6 -5.45 12.32 10.79
C ALA A 6 -5.20 11.30 11.90
N GLN A 7 -6.26 10.78 12.54
CA GLN A 7 -6.14 9.70 13.52
C GLN A 7 -5.65 8.40 12.87
N THR A 8 -6.21 8.01 11.71
CA THR A 8 -5.76 6.83 10.95
C THR A 8 -4.28 6.95 10.55
N ALA A 9 -3.84 8.10 10.06
CA ALA A 9 -2.44 8.33 9.71
C ALA A 9 -1.52 8.20 10.94
N ARG A 10 -1.90 8.80 12.08
CA ARG A 10 -1.15 8.69 13.34
C ARG A 10 -1.04 7.24 13.83
N LEU A 11 -2.11 6.45 13.70
CA LEU A 11 -2.08 5.03 14.05
C LEU A 11 -1.16 4.23 13.11
N GLY A 12 -1.10 4.57 11.82
CA GLY A 12 -0.13 3.99 10.88
C GLY A 12 1.31 4.23 11.32
N PHE A 13 1.67 5.49 11.60
CA PHE A 13 3.02 5.82 12.08
C PHE A 13 3.36 5.19 13.42
N LYS A 14 2.39 5.11 14.34
CA LYS A 14 2.57 4.41 15.61
C LYS A 14 2.79 2.91 15.40
N ALA A 15 2.09 2.27 14.47
CA ALA A 15 2.33 0.86 14.15
C ALA A 15 3.75 0.64 13.64
N GLU A 16 4.25 1.49 12.75
CA GLU A 16 5.65 1.43 12.29
C GLU A 16 6.66 1.60 13.44
N GLU A 17 6.40 2.53 14.37
CA GLU A 17 7.24 2.73 15.55
C GLU A 17 7.24 1.49 16.46
N VAL A 18 6.07 0.91 16.71
CA VAL A 18 5.95 -0.29 17.53
C VAL A 18 6.66 -1.49 16.87
N LEU A 19 6.58 -1.62 15.55
CA LEU A 19 7.35 -2.64 14.82
C LEU A 19 8.86 -2.54 15.06
N THR A 20 9.39 -1.33 15.30
CA THR A 20 10.83 -1.12 15.53
C THR A 20 11.26 -1.24 17.00
N THR A 21 10.32 -1.22 17.94
CA THR A 21 10.65 -1.07 19.38
C THR A 21 10.17 -2.24 20.24
N LEU A 22 9.16 -2.99 19.80
CA LEU A 22 8.57 -4.07 20.59
C LEU A 22 9.40 -5.38 20.47
N PRO A 23 9.98 -5.92 21.56
CA PRO A 23 10.83 -7.12 21.48
C PRO A 23 10.14 -8.36 20.89
N ALA A 24 8.83 -8.50 21.10
CA ALA A 24 8.05 -9.58 20.51
C ALA A 24 8.06 -9.55 18.97
N VAL A 25 8.12 -8.36 18.36
CA VAL A 25 8.22 -8.21 16.90
C VAL A 25 9.57 -8.73 16.41
N THR A 26 10.66 -8.33 17.07
CA THR A 26 12.01 -8.82 16.77
C THR A 26 12.09 -10.35 16.87
N ALA A 27 11.53 -10.93 17.94
CA ALA A 27 11.49 -12.38 18.13
C ALA A 27 10.70 -13.09 17.03
N ALA A 28 9.54 -12.54 16.65
CA ALA A 28 8.71 -13.13 15.61
C ALA A 28 9.34 -13.03 14.22
N PHE A 29 9.98 -11.91 13.87
CA PHE A 29 10.77 -11.82 12.64
C PHE A 29 11.95 -12.78 12.65
N ALA A 30 12.66 -12.93 13.77
CA ALA A 30 13.75 -13.89 13.87
C ALA A 30 13.28 -15.32 13.64
N ALA A 31 12.12 -15.69 14.18
CA ALA A 31 11.48 -16.98 13.95
C ALA A 31 11.06 -17.16 12.49
N TYR A 32 10.33 -16.20 11.91
CA TYR A 32 9.85 -16.27 10.53
C TYR A 32 10.99 -16.36 9.51
N PHE A 33 12.03 -15.54 9.66
CA PHE A 33 13.17 -15.54 8.76
C PHE A 33 14.20 -16.62 9.08
N THR A 34 14.04 -17.34 10.20
CA THR A 34 15.02 -18.31 10.71
C THR A 34 16.43 -17.70 10.84
N LYS A 35 16.50 -16.43 11.23
CA LYS A 35 17.74 -15.63 11.29
C LYS A 35 17.78 -14.77 12.54
N ALA A 36 18.97 -14.62 13.13
CA ALA A 36 19.16 -13.69 14.24
C ALA A 36 18.96 -12.23 13.76
N VAL A 37 17.97 -11.55 14.34
CA VAL A 37 17.69 -10.13 14.05
C VAL A 37 18.59 -9.25 14.92
N LYS A 38 19.39 -8.40 14.28
CA LYS A 38 20.22 -7.38 14.93
C LYS A 38 19.39 -6.17 15.34
N ALA A 39 18.54 -5.68 14.44
CA ALA A 39 17.70 -4.50 14.66
C ALA A 39 16.52 -4.47 13.70
N VAL A 40 15.47 -3.75 14.09
CA VAL A 40 14.35 -3.38 13.21
C VAL A 40 14.28 -1.85 13.21
N VAL A 41 14.46 -1.21 12.05
CA VAL A 41 14.60 0.24 11.94
C VAL A 41 13.62 0.84 10.95
N LYS A 42 13.25 2.11 11.11
CA LYS A 42 12.41 2.82 10.14
C LYS A 42 13.20 3.12 8.87
N ALA A 43 12.55 2.95 7.73
CA ALA A 43 13.07 3.49 6.47
C ALA A 43 12.90 5.02 6.42
N PRO A 44 13.64 5.73 5.54
CA PRO A 44 13.45 7.16 5.32
C PRO A 44 12.02 7.49 4.90
N HIS A 45 11.52 8.64 5.39
CA HIS A 45 10.16 9.07 5.08
C HIS A 45 9.93 9.25 3.58
N GLY A 46 8.75 8.85 3.10
CA GLY A 46 8.32 9.00 1.71
C GLY A 46 8.83 7.91 0.77
N LYS A 47 9.49 6.87 1.30
CA LYS A 47 9.88 5.68 0.54
C LYS A 47 8.77 4.63 0.57
N LYS A 48 8.85 3.66 -0.34
CA LYS A 48 7.86 2.58 -0.46
C LYS A 48 7.96 1.55 0.67
N THR A 49 9.18 1.35 1.14
CA THR A 49 9.50 0.62 2.36
C THR A 49 9.23 1.50 3.58
N ASP A 50 8.63 0.92 4.62
CA ASP A 50 8.35 1.60 5.90
C ASP A 50 9.35 1.17 6.99
N VAL A 51 9.74 -0.11 7.00
CA VAL A 51 10.62 -0.72 8.02
C VAL A 51 11.67 -1.62 7.36
N ILE A 52 12.86 -1.72 7.96
CA ILE A 52 13.95 -2.60 7.54
C ILE A 52 14.30 -3.53 8.70
N VAL A 53 14.33 -4.84 8.45
CA VAL A 53 14.86 -5.83 9.39
C VAL A 53 16.31 -6.10 9.03
N GLN A 54 17.22 -5.82 9.96
CA GLN A 54 18.66 -6.03 9.81
C GLN A 54 19.05 -7.29 10.58
N PHE A 55 19.75 -8.21 9.91
CA PHE A 55 20.20 -9.47 10.52
C PHE A 55 21.64 -9.38 11.01
N ALA A 56 22.01 -10.30 11.91
CA ALA A 56 23.36 -10.39 12.45
C ALA A 56 24.42 -10.78 11.41
N ASP A 57 24.00 -11.44 10.31
CA ASP A 57 24.86 -11.82 9.18
C ASP A 57 25.15 -10.64 8.21
N GLY A 58 24.67 -9.44 8.52
CA GLY A 58 24.84 -8.24 7.70
C GLY A 58 23.82 -8.08 6.57
N THR A 59 22.96 -9.08 6.33
CA THR A 59 21.86 -8.97 5.36
C THR A 59 20.68 -8.18 5.94
N SER A 60 19.76 -7.76 5.07
CA SER A 60 18.54 -7.07 5.49
C SER A 60 17.37 -7.36 4.56
N VAL A 61 16.16 -7.16 5.06
CA VAL A 61 14.92 -7.19 4.26
C VAL A 61 14.09 -5.94 4.51
N LYS A 62 13.44 -5.46 3.46
CA LYS A 62 12.61 -4.25 3.43
C LYS A 62 11.13 -4.63 3.50
N ILE A 63 10.39 -3.95 4.36
CA ILE A 63 8.99 -4.22 4.63
C ILE A 63 8.15 -2.97 4.40
N GLN A 64 7.09 -3.10 3.61
CA GLN A 64 5.97 -2.16 3.60
C GLN A 64 4.93 -2.60 4.64
N ASN A 65 4.46 -1.69 5.49
CA ASN A 65 3.45 -1.96 6.50
C ASN A 65 2.09 -1.36 6.11
N LYS A 66 1.01 -2.10 6.41
CA LYS A 66 -0.37 -1.61 6.35
C LYS A 66 -1.04 -1.92 7.68
N ASN A 67 -1.44 -0.89 8.41
CA ASN A 67 -2.10 -1.02 9.70
C ASN A 67 -3.61 -0.81 9.63
N GLY A 68 -4.36 -1.64 10.35
CA GLY A 68 -5.77 -1.47 10.69
C GLY A 68 -6.70 -2.42 9.95
N ASP A 69 -8.00 -2.29 10.24
CA ASP A 69 -9.08 -2.93 9.49
C ASP A 69 -9.75 -1.85 8.64
N ASN A 70 -9.50 -1.89 7.33
CA ASN A 70 -10.00 -0.88 6.42
C ASN A 70 -10.80 -1.50 5.28
N GLN A 71 -12.10 -1.62 5.50
CA GLN A 71 -13.06 -2.08 4.49
C GLN A 71 -13.10 -1.20 3.22
N ARG A 72 -12.61 0.05 3.30
CA ARG A 72 -12.45 0.94 2.14
C ARG A 72 -11.07 0.83 1.50
N GLY A 73 -10.21 -0.05 1.97
CA GLY A 73 -8.88 -0.29 1.41
C GLY A 73 -7.80 0.68 1.88
N PHE A 74 -6.59 0.16 1.99
CA PHE A 74 -5.39 0.84 2.41
C PHE A 74 -4.79 1.67 1.29
N SER A 75 -4.30 2.86 1.62
CA SER A 75 -3.46 3.63 0.70
C SER A 75 -2.16 2.88 0.47
N VAL A 76 -1.86 2.58 -0.80
CA VAL A 76 -0.59 1.95 -1.17
C VAL A 76 0.33 2.94 -1.86
N ASP A 77 -0.22 3.87 -2.64
CA ASP A 77 0.55 4.89 -3.35
C ASP A 77 -0.28 6.18 -3.50
N ARG A 78 0.40 7.30 -3.73
CA ARG A 78 -0.24 8.60 -3.97
C ARG A 78 0.63 9.51 -4.83
N ARG A 79 0.13 9.85 -6.01
CA ARG A 79 0.87 10.60 -7.05
C ARG A 79 -0.03 11.57 -7.80
N ASP A 80 0.58 12.53 -8.47
CA ASP A 80 -0.13 13.31 -9.47
C ASP A 80 -0.38 12.41 -10.70
N GLY A 81 -1.48 12.63 -11.44
CA GLY A 81 -1.92 11.69 -12.47
C GLY A 81 -0.89 11.46 -13.59
N VAL A 82 -0.03 12.44 -13.84
CA VAL A 82 1.09 12.36 -14.80
C VAL A 82 2.23 11.47 -14.30
N ASP A 83 2.44 11.36 -12.99
CA ASP A 83 3.48 10.52 -12.39
C ASP A 83 3.01 9.07 -12.17
N LEU A 84 1.72 8.80 -12.45
CA LEU A 84 1.10 7.48 -12.28
C LEU A 84 1.11 6.67 -13.58
N THR A 85 1.00 7.33 -14.74
CA THR A 85 0.97 6.66 -16.05
C THR A 85 1.24 7.61 -17.21
N ASP A 86 1.93 7.08 -18.23
CA ASP A 86 2.13 7.75 -19.51
C ASP A 86 0.93 7.61 -20.47
N SER A 87 -0.03 6.73 -20.16
CA SER A 87 -1.23 6.50 -20.99
C SER A 87 -2.18 7.70 -20.96
N ALA A 88 -2.31 8.39 -22.11
CA ALA A 88 -3.24 9.50 -22.28
C ALA A 88 -4.71 9.08 -22.06
N ALA A 89 -5.08 7.88 -22.51
CA ALA A 89 -6.42 7.32 -22.27
C ALA A 89 -6.66 7.15 -20.76
N CYS A 90 -5.69 6.59 -20.03
CA CYS A 90 -5.83 6.41 -18.60
C CYS A 90 -5.92 7.75 -17.84
N ARG A 91 -5.08 8.74 -18.19
CA ARG A 91 -5.20 10.09 -17.62
C ARG A 91 -6.57 10.71 -17.90
N GLY A 92 -7.10 10.56 -19.11
CA GLY A 92 -8.44 11.02 -19.47
C GLY A 92 -9.54 10.35 -18.62
N LEU A 93 -9.45 9.04 -18.41
CA LEU A 93 -10.39 8.30 -17.55
C LEU A 93 -10.32 8.75 -16.08
N ILE A 94 -9.11 8.92 -15.55
CA ILE A 94 -8.87 9.43 -14.19
C ILE A 94 -9.45 10.84 -14.03
N ASP A 95 -9.21 11.74 -14.98
CA ASP A 95 -9.71 13.10 -14.96
C ASP A 95 -11.25 13.14 -14.95
N ALA A 96 -11.86 12.37 -15.86
CA ALA A 96 -13.31 12.30 -15.98
C ALA A 96 -13.98 11.74 -14.72
N VAL A 97 -13.39 10.72 -14.11
CA VAL A 97 -14.02 9.92 -13.04
C VAL A 97 -13.51 10.31 -11.64
N CYS A 98 -12.20 10.18 -11.39
CA CYS A 98 -11.61 10.42 -10.08
C CYS A 98 -11.63 11.91 -9.72
N LEU A 99 -11.25 12.78 -10.66
CA LEU A 99 -11.21 14.24 -10.46
C LEU A 99 -12.53 14.93 -10.76
N LYS A 100 -13.53 14.19 -11.25
CA LYS A 100 -14.89 14.69 -11.56
C LYS A 100 -14.90 15.83 -12.58
N LYS A 101 -13.94 15.87 -13.51
CA LYS A 101 -13.92 16.88 -14.58
C LYS A 101 -14.99 16.61 -15.66
N GLY A 102 -15.63 15.44 -15.63
CA GLY A 102 -16.59 15.02 -16.66
C GLY A 102 -15.89 14.66 -17.98
N GLY A 103 -16.68 14.52 -19.06
CA GLY A 103 -16.15 14.21 -20.39
C GLY A 103 -16.10 12.70 -20.72
N PRO A 104 -15.44 12.35 -21.85
CA PRO A 104 -15.36 10.97 -22.33
C PRO A 104 -14.68 10.05 -21.31
N ARG A 105 -15.15 8.80 -21.27
CA ARG A 105 -14.56 7.73 -20.45
C ARG A 105 -13.91 6.73 -21.39
N PRO A 106 -12.66 6.94 -21.80
CA PRO A 106 -11.99 6.04 -22.73
C PRO A 106 -11.81 4.66 -22.09
N THR A 107 -11.86 3.63 -22.92
CA THR A 107 -11.46 2.27 -22.55
C THR A 107 -9.96 2.24 -22.30
N VAL A 108 -9.55 1.57 -21.22
CA VAL A 108 -8.14 1.39 -20.85
C VAL A 108 -7.91 -0.08 -20.60
N ALA A 109 -7.05 -0.69 -21.40
CA ALA A 109 -6.75 -2.12 -21.35
C ALA A 109 -5.87 -2.51 -20.14
N SER A 110 -5.85 -3.80 -19.84
CA SER A 110 -5.21 -4.38 -18.65
C SER A 110 -3.71 -4.11 -18.55
N GLU A 111 -3.00 -3.89 -19.65
CA GLU A 111 -1.54 -3.64 -19.66
C GLU A 111 -1.18 -2.40 -18.85
N THR A 112 -2.00 -1.34 -18.95
CA THR A 112 -1.80 -0.13 -18.13
C THR A 112 -2.05 -0.45 -16.66
N SER A 113 -3.04 -1.29 -16.36
CA SER A 113 -3.33 -1.70 -14.99
C SER A 113 -2.19 -2.52 -14.37
N LEU A 114 -1.61 -3.44 -15.13
CA LEU A 114 -0.47 -4.26 -14.68
C LEU A 114 0.74 -3.39 -14.36
N GLN A 115 1.07 -2.43 -15.23
CA GLN A 115 2.14 -1.46 -14.98
C GLN A 115 1.87 -0.62 -13.72
N MET A 116 0.63 -0.15 -13.54
CA MET A 116 0.25 0.61 -12.34
C MET A 116 0.39 -0.20 -11.06
N VAL A 117 0.09 -1.51 -11.07
CA VAL A 117 0.32 -2.37 -9.90
C VAL A 117 1.81 -2.38 -9.56
N ASP A 118 2.70 -2.55 -10.52
CA ASP A 118 4.15 -2.52 -10.25
C ASP A 118 4.58 -1.17 -9.67
N THR A 119 4.27 -0.07 -10.36
CA THR A 119 4.62 1.28 -9.90
C THR A 119 4.07 1.57 -8.49
N CYS A 120 2.80 1.22 -8.24
CA CYS A 120 2.14 1.55 -6.98
C CYS A 120 2.52 0.64 -5.82
N PHE A 121 2.99 -0.58 -6.05
CA PHE A 121 3.33 -1.53 -4.97
C PHE A 121 4.84 -1.72 -4.79
N LEU A 122 5.64 -1.51 -5.83
CA LEU A 122 7.09 -1.66 -5.79
C LEU A 122 7.83 -0.31 -5.72
N GLY A 123 7.20 0.78 -6.19
CA GLY A 123 7.81 2.10 -6.32
C GLY A 123 8.84 2.15 -7.46
N ASP A 124 9.33 3.35 -7.77
CA ASP A 124 10.28 3.56 -8.88
C ASP A 124 11.75 3.53 -8.43
N ASP A 125 11.98 3.63 -7.12
CA ASP A 125 13.31 3.60 -6.52
C ASP A 125 13.63 2.18 -6.06
N ALA A 126 14.37 1.43 -6.89
CA ALA A 126 14.76 0.05 -6.65
C ALA A 126 15.45 -0.17 -5.30
N THR A 127 16.13 0.86 -4.77
CA THR A 127 16.75 0.82 -3.44
C THR A 127 15.72 0.56 -2.35
N TRP A 128 14.51 1.08 -2.52
CA TRP A 128 13.42 1.06 -1.54
C TRP A 128 12.23 0.21 -1.94
N THR A 129 12.38 -0.61 -2.99
CA THR A 129 11.39 -1.65 -3.30
C THR A 129 11.30 -2.63 -2.12
N PRO A 130 10.10 -2.85 -1.57
CA PRO A 130 9.91 -3.75 -0.43
C PRO A 130 10.01 -5.22 -0.85
N ASP A 131 10.67 -6.03 -0.01
CA ASP A 131 10.76 -7.48 -0.17
C ASP A 131 9.51 -8.17 0.39
N PHE A 132 8.88 -7.56 1.40
CA PHE A 132 7.68 -8.07 2.07
C PHE A 132 6.63 -6.97 2.29
N ILE A 133 5.39 -7.39 2.44
CA ILE A 133 4.30 -6.58 2.98
C ILE A 133 3.84 -7.17 4.32
N THR A 134 3.58 -6.31 5.29
CA THR A 134 2.98 -6.68 6.57
C THR A 134 1.60 -6.06 6.71
N HIS A 135 0.69 -6.81 7.30
CA HIS A 135 -0.59 -6.32 7.79
C HIS A 135 -0.56 -6.35 9.32
N THR A 136 -0.74 -5.17 9.93
CA THR A 136 -0.73 -5.00 11.38
C THR A 136 -2.10 -4.56 11.88
N GLN A 137 -2.44 -4.94 13.10
CA GLN A 137 -3.63 -4.44 13.79
C GLN A 137 -3.25 -3.88 15.16
N MET A 138 -3.42 -2.57 15.31
CA MET A 138 -3.28 -1.87 16.58
C MET A 138 -4.64 -1.72 17.27
N LYS A 139 -4.70 -2.01 18.57
CA LYS A 139 -5.87 -1.73 19.43
C LYS A 139 -5.40 -1.13 20.74
N ASP A 140 -6.06 -0.05 21.18
CA ASP A 140 -5.76 0.66 22.43
C ASP A 140 -4.26 1.03 22.61
N GLY A 141 -3.58 1.27 21.48
CA GLY A 141 -2.18 1.64 21.44
C GLY A 141 -1.18 0.48 21.53
N ALA A 142 -1.66 -0.77 21.62
CA ALA A 142 -0.85 -1.98 21.56
C ALA A 142 -0.99 -2.68 20.20
N LEU A 143 0.08 -3.34 19.76
CA LEU A 143 0.04 -4.21 18.59
C LEU A 143 -0.62 -5.54 19.00
N GLN A 144 -1.64 -5.94 18.27
CA GLN A 144 -2.44 -7.14 18.57
C GLN A 144 -2.18 -8.27 17.58
N HIS A 145 -1.88 -7.92 16.35
CA HIS A 145 -1.66 -8.90 15.29
C HIS A 145 -0.64 -8.37 14.29
N ILE A 146 0.20 -9.27 13.80
CA ILE A 146 1.05 -9.06 12.63
C ILE A 146 0.93 -10.28 11.74
N ALA A 147 0.75 -10.05 10.45
CA ALA A 147 1.01 -11.06 9.45
C ALA A 147 1.88 -10.50 8.33
N ILE A 148 2.61 -11.39 7.66
CA ILE A 148 3.60 -11.05 6.63
C ILE A 148 3.39 -11.87 5.36
N CYS A 149 3.65 -11.26 4.21
CA CYS A 149 3.61 -11.92 2.90
C CYS A 149 4.81 -11.43 2.05
N PRO A 150 5.49 -12.32 1.30
CA PRO A 150 6.47 -11.90 0.30
C PRO A 150 5.83 -10.96 -0.73
N MET A 151 6.45 -9.81 -0.99
CA MET A 151 5.92 -8.82 -1.93
C MET A 151 5.74 -9.39 -3.36
N PRO A 152 6.66 -10.21 -3.91
CA PRO A 152 6.45 -10.80 -5.23
C PRO A 152 5.20 -11.69 -5.31
N THR A 153 4.96 -12.51 -4.28
CA THR A 153 3.76 -13.36 -4.18
C THR A 153 2.50 -12.53 -4.10
N PHE A 154 2.51 -11.48 -3.27
CA PHE A 154 1.39 -10.57 -3.11
C PHE A 154 1.04 -9.83 -4.40
N VAL A 155 2.05 -9.27 -5.09
CA VAL A 155 1.87 -8.55 -6.36
C VAL A 155 1.39 -9.48 -7.48
N ALA A 156 1.92 -10.70 -7.56
CA ALA A 156 1.46 -11.69 -8.55
C ALA A 156 -0.03 -11.98 -8.37
N ALA A 157 -0.48 -12.25 -7.15
CA ALA A 157 -1.90 -12.50 -6.86
C ALA A 157 -2.79 -11.30 -7.19
N LEU A 158 -2.32 -10.07 -6.95
CA LEU A 158 -3.03 -8.85 -7.33
C LEU A 158 -3.16 -8.68 -8.85
N LYS A 159 -2.17 -9.16 -9.62
CA LYS A 159 -2.20 -9.11 -11.09
C LYS A 159 -3.15 -10.14 -11.70
N GLU A 160 -3.34 -11.29 -11.05
CA GLU A 160 -4.26 -12.35 -11.50
C GLU A 160 -5.74 -11.90 -11.49
N GLU A 161 -6.10 -10.93 -10.65
CA GLU A 161 -7.47 -10.43 -10.54
C GLU A 161 -7.75 -9.17 -11.39
N ILE A 162 -6.80 -8.72 -12.21
CA ILE A 162 -6.94 -7.52 -13.04
C ILE A 162 -8.05 -7.73 -14.08
N TYR A 163 -8.93 -6.75 -14.21
CA TYR A 163 -9.93 -6.75 -15.26
C TYR A 163 -9.28 -6.55 -16.63
N ALA A 164 -9.87 -7.13 -17.69
CA ALA A 164 -9.45 -6.89 -19.07
C ALA A 164 -9.41 -5.39 -19.43
N GLU A 165 -10.32 -4.61 -18.84
CA GLU A 165 -10.38 -3.16 -18.96
C GLU A 165 -10.66 -2.52 -17.60
N MET A 166 -10.10 -1.32 -17.37
CA MET A 166 -10.38 -0.57 -16.14
C MET A 166 -11.87 -0.23 -16.01
N VAL A 167 -12.43 -0.44 -14.82
CA VAL A 167 -13.88 -0.27 -14.57
C VAL A 167 -14.16 1.01 -13.76
N PRO A 168 -14.72 2.07 -14.37
CA PRO A 168 -15.10 3.28 -13.63
C PRO A 168 -16.35 3.04 -12.77
N LYS A 169 -16.29 3.40 -11.48
CA LYS A 169 -17.41 3.33 -10.53
C LYS A 169 -17.51 4.60 -9.71
N ARG A 170 -18.60 5.35 -9.88
CA ARG A 170 -18.87 6.63 -9.19
C ARG A 170 -17.70 7.62 -9.31
N THR A 171 -16.80 7.63 -8.32
CA THR A 171 -15.64 8.53 -8.22
C THR A 171 -14.31 7.77 -8.19
N CYS A 172 -14.32 6.51 -8.58
CA CYS A 172 -13.18 5.61 -8.55
C CYS A 172 -13.01 4.94 -9.91
N VAL A 173 -11.77 4.59 -10.25
CA VAL A 173 -11.46 3.71 -11.39
C VAL A 173 -10.87 2.43 -10.81
N HIS A 174 -11.51 1.29 -11.07
CA HIS A 174 -11.09 0.00 -10.55
C HIS A 174 -10.19 -0.71 -11.56
N LEU A 175 -9.03 -1.18 -11.09
CA LEU A 175 -8.14 -2.04 -11.88
C LEU A 175 -8.52 -3.51 -11.71
N SER A 176 -9.05 -3.85 -10.54
CA SER A 176 -9.47 -5.18 -10.14
C SER A 176 -10.55 -5.08 -9.04
N PRO A 177 -11.08 -6.20 -8.52
CA PRO A 177 -11.90 -6.20 -7.31
C PRO A 177 -11.16 -5.63 -6.08
N SER A 178 -9.85 -5.84 -5.96
CA SER A 178 -9.07 -5.42 -4.79
C SER A 178 -8.28 -4.13 -4.99
N ILE A 179 -8.19 -3.55 -6.19
CA ILE A 179 -7.40 -2.35 -6.44
C ILE A 179 -8.21 -1.29 -7.17
N TYR A 180 -8.16 -0.06 -6.66
CA TYR A 180 -8.82 1.07 -7.29
C TYR A 180 -8.09 2.40 -7.07
N LEU A 181 -8.29 3.31 -8.00
CA LEU A 181 -7.83 4.68 -7.99
C LEU A 181 -8.96 5.58 -7.52
N GLN A 182 -8.64 6.57 -6.70
CA GLN A 182 -9.55 7.65 -6.34
C GLN A 182 -8.78 8.94 -6.12
N ARG A 183 -9.46 10.08 -6.24
CA ARG A 183 -8.91 11.35 -5.73
C ARG A 183 -8.57 11.19 -4.24
N LYS A 184 -7.40 11.66 -3.81
CA LYS A 184 -7.01 11.75 -2.39
C LYS A 184 -8.08 12.50 -1.61
N GLY A 185 -8.52 13.62 -2.17
CA GLY A 185 -9.42 14.56 -1.52
C GLY A 185 -8.73 15.26 -0.35
N GLY A 186 -9.52 16.01 0.40
CA GLY A 186 -9.00 16.83 1.49
C GLY A 186 -9.87 18.03 1.79
N GLY A 187 -9.51 18.74 2.85
CA GLY A 187 -10.10 20.04 3.19
C GLY A 187 -9.51 21.17 2.34
N LYS A 188 -10.02 22.39 2.53
CA LYS A 188 -9.56 23.59 1.80
C LYS A 188 -8.06 23.89 1.98
N THR A 189 -7.43 23.34 3.01
CA THR A 189 -6.02 23.59 3.38
C THR A 189 -5.09 22.43 2.99
N ASP A 190 -5.61 21.34 2.42
CA ASP A 190 -4.77 20.25 1.91
C ASP A 190 -3.98 20.74 0.68
N LYS A 191 -2.65 20.58 0.70
CA LYS A 191 -1.76 21.10 -0.35
C LYS A 191 -1.93 20.41 -1.72
N ARG A 192 -2.41 19.16 -1.74
CA ARG A 192 -2.49 18.32 -2.95
C ARG A 192 -3.75 17.44 -2.97
N PRO A 193 -4.96 18.02 -3.02
CA PRO A 193 -6.20 17.27 -2.95
C PRO A 193 -6.48 16.45 -4.22
N ASP A 194 -5.87 16.84 -5.34
CA ASP A 194 -6.07 16.23 -6.66
C ASP A 194 -5.10 15.11 -6.99
N GLN A 195 -4.18 14.80 -6.09
CA GLN A 195 -3.40 13.58 -6.22
C GLN A 195 -4.31 12.36 -6.27
N ILE A 196 -3.94 11.41 -7.11
CA ILE A 196 -4.59 10.11 -7.21
C ILE A 196 -3.99 9.21 -6.14
N GLN A 197 -4.87 8.59 -5.38
CA GLN A 197 -4.54 7.62 -4.37
C GLN A 197 -4.91 6.24 -4.88
N THR A 198 -3.91 5.38 -5.00
CA THR A 198 -4.12 3.95 -5.26
C THR A 198 -4.43 3.26 -3.94
N LYS A 199 -5.52 2.50 -3.93
CA LYS A 199 -5.98 1.78 -2.75
C LYS A 199 -6.08 0.29 -3.01
N TRP A 200 -5.60 -0.46 -2.03
CA TRP A 200 -5.78 -1.91 -1.94
C TRP A 200 -6.88 -2.24 -0.94
N LYS A 201 -7.99 -2.80 -1.41
CA LYS A 201 -9.05 -3.36 -0.59
C LYS A 201 -8.67 -4.79 -0.22
N GLN A 202 -8.58 -5.06 1.07
CA GLN A 202 -8.35 -6.41 1.56
C GLN A 202 -9.52 -7.30 1.12
N GLY A 203 -9.19 -8.37 0.40
CA GLY A 203 -10.12 -9.38 -0.09
C GLY A 203 -9.71 -10.76 0.42
N SER A 204 -10.68 -11.67 0.52
CA SER A 204 -10.51 -12.98 1.16
C SER A 204 -9.47 -13.89 0.49
N ALA A 205 -9.13 -13.67 -0.79
CA ALA A 205 -8.11 -14.44 -1.48
C ALA A 205 -6.70 -13.99 -1.07
N VAL A 206 -6.47 -12.67 -1.04
CA VAL A 206 -5.16 -12.09 -0.72
C VAL A 206 -4.83 -12.23 0.76
N GLU A 207 -5.82 -12.21 1.66
CA GLU A 207 -5.61 -12.47 3.10
C GLU A 207 -5.00 -13.83 3.38
N LYS A 208 -5.34 -14.85 2.58
CA LYS A 208 -4.80 -16.21 2.73
C LYS A 208 -3.31 -16.33 2.38
N LEU A 209 -2.73 -15.30 1.76
CA LEU A 209 -1.30 -15.26 1.42
C LEU A 209 -0.43 -14.85 2.61
N PHE A 210 -1.05 -14.29 3.66
CA PHE A 210 -0.33 -13.80 4.81
C PHE A 210 -0.09 -14.91 5.83
N THR A 211 1.16 -15.00 6.31
CA THR A 211 1.52 -15.84 7.45
C THR A 211 1.41 -15.01 8.72
N SER A 212 0.55 -15.43 9.65
CA SER A 212 0.44 -14.80 10.96
C SER A 212 1.72 -15.04 11.77
N LEU A 213 2.21 -13.98 12.42
CA LEU A 213 3.41 -14.02 13.25
C LEU A 213 3.04 -14.12 14.73
N PHE A 214 2.01 -13.38 15.15
CA PHE A 214 1.26 -13.50 16.40
C PHE A 214 0.12 -12.47 16.42
#